data_AF-A0A8T6NH61-F1
#
_entry.id   AF-A0A8T6NH61-F1
#
_cell.length_a   1.000
_cell.length_b   1.000
_cell.length_c   1.000
_cell.angle_alpha   90.00
_cell.angle_beta   90.00
_cell.angle_gamma   90.00
#
_symmetry.space_group_name_H-M   'P 1'
#
loop_
_entity.id
_entity.type
_entity.pdbx_description
1 polymer ?
#
loop_
_entity_poly.entity_id
_entity_poly.type
_entity_poly.pdbx_seq_one_letter_code
_entity_poly.pdbx_strand_id
1 'polypeptide(L)'
;METTDTDSDGVGDNSDAFPNDPTETLDSDFDGVGNNADAFPFDGSETADSDSDGVGDNADAFPTDPNETQDSDSDGVGDNSDVFPDDANETLDTDMDGVGDNADAFPSDANETLDSDMDGVGDNADAFPTDANETLDSDMDGVGDNSDAFPNNSMESADSDMDGIGDNADAFPMDASETVDSDQDGVGDNADAFPMDSTETMDTDEDGVGDNADAFPNDPTETLDSDGDGIGDNAQALAEAEKEE
;
A
#
# COMPACT_ATOMS: atom_id res chain seq x y z
N MET A 1 -57.67 57.01 36.42
CA MET A 1 -57.22 56.65 37.77
C MET A 1 -57.51 55.18 37.87
N GLU A 2 -56.43 54.41 37.76
CA GLU A 2 -56.45 52.97 37.94
C GLU A 2 -56.89 52.65 39.37
N THR A 3 -57.70 51.62 39.56
CA THR A 3 -58.27 51.27 40.88
C THR A 3 -58.05 49.81 41.28
N THR A 4 -57.49 49.03 40.36
CA THR A 4 -57.27 47.59 40.54
C THR A 4 -55.79 47.33 40.27
N ASP A 5 -55.22 46.54 41.15
CA ASP A 5 -53.85 46.05 41.16
C ASP A 5 -54.02 44.63 41.71
N THR A 6 -54.22 43.70 40.79
CA THR A 6 -54.80 42.38 41.08
C THR A 6 -53.82 41.47 41.81
N ASP A 7 -52.52 41.59 41.57
CA ASP A 7 -51.47 40.82 42.22
C ASP A 7 -50.63 41.61 43.25
N SER A 8 -50.87 42.92 43.38
CA SER A 8 -50.29 43.79 44.40
C SER A 8 -48.79 44.04 44.28
N ASP A 9 -48.27 44.11 43.05
CA ASP A 9 -46.86 44.41 42.79
C ASP A 9 -46.55 45.92 42.63
N GLY A 10 -47.60 46.75 42.55
CA GLY A 10 -47.52 48.20 42.45
C GLY A 10 -47.67 48.79 41.04
N VAL A 11 -47.87 47.96 40.01
CA VAL A 11 -48.35 48.38 38.68
C VAL A 11 -49.84 48.03 38.58
N GLY A 12 -50.66 48.97 38.14
CA GLY A 12 -52.11 48.70 38.07
C GLY A 12 -52.48 47.98 36.76
N ASP A 13 -53.52 47.14 36.81
CA ASP A 13 -53.90 46.17 35.77
C ASP A 13 -53.92 46.72 34.33
N ASN A 14 -54.23 48.02 34.11
CA ASN A 14 -54.26 48.63 32.78
C ASN A 14 -52.89 48.92 32.14
N SER A 15 -51.83 48.97 32.94
CA SER A 15 -50.46 49.30 32.53
C SER A 15 -49.52 48.13 32.79
N ASP A 16 -50.05 47.06 33.36
CA ASP A 16 -49.37 45.82 33.67
C ASP A 16 -49.62 44.82 32.54
N ALA A 17 -48.54 44.33 31.92
CA ALA A 17 -48.61 43.29 30.91
C ALA A 17 -49.06 41.93 31.49
N PHE A 18 -48.82 41.70 32.78
CA PHE A 18 -49.13 40.46 33.50
C PHE A 18 -49.93 40.71 34.80
N PRO A 19 -51.20 41.17 34.74
CA PRO A 19 -51.99 41.58 35.92
C PRO A 19 -52.30 40.52 36.99
N ASN A 20 -51.77 39.30 36.85
CA ASN A 20 -51.94 38.24 37.85
C ASN A 20 -50.60 37.62 38.28
N ASP A 21 -49.48 38.13 37.80
CA ASP A 21 -48.13 37.68 38.15
C ASP A 21 -47.35 38.83 38.79
N PRO A 22 -47.25 38.86 40.13
CA PRO A 22 -46.60 39.97 40.83
C PRO A 22 -45.08 40.04 40.64
N THR A 23 -44.52 39.14 39.83
CA THR A 23 -43.09 39.15 39.47
C THR A 23 -42.83 39.70 38.09
N GLU A 24 -43.86 40.03 37.30
CA GLU A 24 -43.74 40.51 35.93
C GLU A 24 -44.66 41.70 35.68
N THR A 25 -44.14 42.74 35.01
CA THR A 25 -44.93 43.95 34.72
C THR A 25 -44.79 44.44 33.28
N LEU A 26 -43.70 44.07 32.63
CA LEU A 26 -43.33 44.51 31.28
C LEU A 26 -43.16 43.30 30.38
N ASP A 27 -43.62 43.46 29.14
CA ASP A 27 -43.40 42.57 28.01
C ASP A 27 -42.98 43.51 26.86
N SER A 28 -41.68 43.58 26.59
CA SER A 28 -41.10 44.63 25.75
C SER A 28 -41.11 44.32 24.26
N ASP A 29 -41.20 43.05 23.89
CA ASP A 29 -41.27 42.56 22.51
C ASP A 29 -42.59 41.82 22.17
N PHE A 30 -43.48 41.66 23.15
CA PHE A 30 -44.84 41.15 23.02
C PHE A 30 -44.94 39.67 22.68
N ASP A 31 -44.03 38.85 23.18
CA ASP A 31 -44.08 37.38 23.00
C ASP A 31 -44.86 36.64 24.10
N GLY A 32 -45.23 37.35 25.17
CA GLY A 32 -46.00 36.81 26.29
C GLY A 32 -45.16 36.21 27.42
N VAL A 33 -43.83 36.38 27.43
CA VAL A 33 -42.96 36.16 28.59
C VAL A 33 -42.58 37.52 29.17
N GLY A 34 -42.64 37.63 30.50
CA GLY A 34 -42.32 38.90 31.15
C GLY A 34 -40.81 39.16 31.17
N ASN A 35 -40.42 40.42 31.04
CA ASN A 35 -39.03 40.87 30.97
C ASN A 35 -38.12 40.32 32.10
N ASN A 36 -38.62 39.94 33.28
CA ASN A 36 -37.78 39.40 34.35
C ASN A 36 -37.49 37.90 34.19
N ALA A 37 -38.35 37.15 33.51
CA ALA A 37 -38.21 35.73 33.21
C ALA A 37 -37.67 35.47 31.80
N ASP A 38 -37.77 36.45 30.91
CA ASP A 38 -37.30 36.39 29.53
C ASP A 38 -35.79 36.63 29.44
N ALA A 39 -35.07 35.66 28.85
CA ALA A 39 -33.63 35.78 28.59
C ALA A 39 -33.31 36.80 27.48
N PHE A 40 -34.27 37.06 26.58
CA PHE A 40 -34.14 38.00 25.46
C PHE A 40 -35.28 39.04 25.42
N PRO A 41 -35.39 39.98 26.40
CA PRO A 41 -36.53 40.90 26.56
C PRO A 41 -36.82 41.87 25.41
N PHE A 42 -36.10 41.81 24.30
CA PHE A 42 -36.30 42.67 23.13
C PHE A 42 -36.32 41.89 21.81
N ASP A 43 -36.31 40.55 21.87
CA ASP A 43 -36.40 39.65 20.73
C ASP A 43 -37.53 38.64 20.95
N GLY A 44 -38.75 39.02 20.57
CA GLY A 44 -39.92 38.16 20.76
C GLY A 44 -39.96 36.88 19.89
N SER A 45 -38.84 36.50 19.28
CA SER A 45 -38.65 35.17 18.70
C SER A 45 -37.88 34.21 19.61
N GLU A 46 -37.30 34.68 20.72
CA GLU A 46 -36.51 33.91 21.68
C GLU A 46 -36.94 34.25 23.11
N THR A 47 -36.98 33.25 24.01
CA THR A 47 -37.42 33.47 25.41
C THR A 47 -36.53 32.81 26.46
N ALA A 48 -35.77 31.79 26.05
CA ALA A 48 -34.98 30.94 26.93
C ALA A 48 -33.55 30.83 26.40
N ASP A 49 -32.60 30.81 27.32
CA ASP A 49 -31.16 30.62 27.10
C ASP A 49 -30.68 29.67 28.21
N SER A 50 -30.79 28.37 27.93
CA SER A 50 -30.70 27.31 28.94
C SER A 50 -29.28 27.13 29.49
N ASP A 51 -28.25 27.54 28.75
CA ASP A 51 -26.85 27.49 29.18
C ASP A 51 -26.15 28.86 29.30
N SER A 52 -26.86 29.94 28.97
CA SER A 52 -26.44 31.32 29.15
C SER A 52 -25.27 31.74 28.25
N ASP A 53 -25.23 31.23 27.02
CA ASP A 53 -24.21 31.59 26.02
C ASP A 53 -24.61 32.75 25.11
N GLY A 54 -25.89 33.16 25.16
CA GLY A 54 -26.44 34.29 24.44
C GLY A 54 -27.09 33.93 23.09
N VAL A 55 -27.22 32.66 22.74
CA VAL A 55 -28.09 32.17 21.67
C VAL A 55 -29.34 31.57 22.30
N GLY A 56 -30.51 31.90 21.76
CA GLY A 56 -31.75 31.39 22.33
C GLY A 56 -31.98 29.93 21.98
N ASP A 57 -32.61 29.18 22.90
CA ASP A 57 -32.81 27.72 22.84
C ASP A 57 -33.41 27.22 21.51
N ASN A 58 -34.11 28.07 20.75
CA ASN A 58 -34.72 27.67 19.49
C ASN A 58 -33.85 27.91 18.25
N ALA A 59 -32.88 28.83 18.34
CA ALA A 59 -31.86 29.05 17.33
C ALA A 59 -30.56 28.27 17.62
N ASP A 60 -30.38 27.81 18.85
CA ASP A 60 -29.22 27.05 19.30
C ASP A 60 -29.35 25.55 18.94
N ALA A 61 -28.34 25.02 18.24
CA ALA A 61 -28.24 23.60 17.94
C ALA A 61 -27.95 22.74 19.20
N PHE A 62 -27.30 23.31 20.22
CA PHE A 62 -26.95 22.66 21.47
C PHE A 62 -27.37 23.48 22.71
N PRO A 63 -28.68 23.60 23.01
CA PRO A 63 -29.22 24.49 24.06
C PRO A 63 -28.76 24.24 25.51
N THR A 64 -27.85 23.31 25.74
CA THR A 64 -27.33 23.02 27.08
C THR A 64 -25.79 22.97 27.13
N ASP A 65 -25.11 23.21 26.02
CA ASP A 65 -23.65 23.31 25.96
C ASP A 65 -23.24 24.75 25.57
N PRO A 66 -22.81 25.57 26.54
CA PRO A 66 -22.52 26.98 26.29
C PRO A 66 -21.25 27.23 25.45
N ASN A 67 -20.63 26.17 24.94
CA ASN A 67 -19.49 26.25 24.03
C ASN A 67 -19.87 25.86 22.60
N GLU A 68 -21.11 25.49 22.31
CA GLU A 68 -21.53 25.03 20.98
C GLU A 68 -22.89 25.63 20.64
N THR A 69 -22.98 26.35 19.51
CA THR A 69 -24.23 27.00 19.09
C THR A 69 -24.68 26.64 17.68
N GLN A 70 -23.76 26.07 16.89
CA GLN A 70 -23.95 25.76 15.47
C GLN A 70 -23.51 24.33 15.21
N ASP A 71 -24.21 23.70 14.28
CA ASP A 71 -23.97 22.36 13.74
C ASP A 71 -24.20 22.48 12.22
N SER A 72 -23.17 22.93 11.51
CA SER A 72 -23.27 23.44 10.14
C SER A 72 -23.62 22.33 9.14
N ASP A 73 -23.24 21.09 9.40
CA ASP A 73 -23.53 19.93 8.56
C ASP A 73 -24.57 18.96 9.16
N SER A 74 -25.04 19.22 10.39
CA SER A 74 -26.09 18.49 11.08
C SER A 74 -25.72 17.05 11.46
N ASP A 75 -24.48 16.82 11.84
CA ASP A 75 -23.96 15.52 12.24
C ASP A 75 -24.04 15.26 13.76
N GLY A 76 -24.29 16.32 14.53
CA GLY A 76 -24.45 16.29 15.99
C GLY A 76 -23.19 16.60 16.79
N VAL A 77 -22.09 16.98 16.16
CA VAL A 77 -20.92 17.62 16.78
C VAL A 77 -20.99 19.12 16.49
N GLY A 78 -20.71 19.94 17.49
CA GLY A 78 -20.80 21.39 17.32
C GLY A 78 -19.58 21.94 16.59
N ASP A 79 -19.78 22.98 15.78
CA ASP A 79 -18.75 23.58 14.92
C ASP A 79 -17.46 23.97 15.67
N ASN A 80 -17.50 24.23 16.98
CA ASN A 80 -16.28 24.60 17.74
C ASN A 80 -15.43 23.39 18.14
N SER A 81 -16.01 22.19 18.19
CA SER A 81 -15.34 20.93 18.51
C SER A 81 -15.14 20.03 17.30
N ASP A 82 -15.89 20.27 16.24
CA ASP A 82 -15.75 19.59 14.96
C ASP A 82 -14.54 20.11 14.17
N VAL A 83 -13.66 19.18 13.76
CA VAL A 83 -12.51 19.50 12.90
C VAL A 83 -12.95 19.75 11.45
N PHE A 84 -14.08 19.17 11.03
CA PHE A 84 -14.65 19.26 9.68
C PHE A 84 -16.11 19.73 9.70
N PRO A 85 -16.40 20.96 10.17
CA PRO A 85 -17.76 21.46 10.43
C PRO A 85 -18.71 21.55 9.21
N ASP A 86 -18.22 21.24 8.02
CA ASP A 86 -19.01 21.25 6.78
C ASP A 86 -19.14 19.84 6.14
N ASP A 87 -18.63 18.78 6.79
CA ASP A 87 -18.69 17.39 6.31
C ASP A 87 -19.22 16.42 7.38
N ALA A 88 -20.52 16.15 7.30
CA ALA A 88 -21.23 15.30 8.26
C ALA A 88 -20.77 13.83 8.34
N ASN A 89 -19.73 13.43 7.62
CA ASN A 89 -19.10 12.12 7.73
C ASN A 89 -17.77 12.16 8.49
N GLU A 90 -17.25 13.32 8.88
CA GLU A 90 -15.97 13.47 9.52
C GLU A 90 -16.05 14.45 10.68
N THR A 91 -15.50 14.08 11.84
CA THR A 91 -15.50 14.96 13.04
C THR A 91 -14.16 15.06 13.73
N LEU A 92 -13.25 14.13 13.43
CA LEU A 92 -11.97 13.95 14.09
C LEU A 92 -10.88 13.81 13.04
N ASP A 93 -9.72 14.35 13.36
CA ASP A 93 -8.45 14.20 12.63
C ASP A 93 -7.39 13.94 13.70
N THR A 94 -7.16 12.66 13.99
CA THR A 94 -6.40 12.23 15.18
C THR A 94 -4.91 12.56 15.04
N ASP A 95 -4.34 12.57 13.83
CA ASP A 95 -2.93 12.85 13.59
C ASP A 95 -2.63 14.20 12.90
N MET A 96 -3.69 14.94 12.56
CA MET A 96 -3.64 16.30 12.03
C MET A 96 -3.06 16.40 10.61
N ASP A 97 -3.31 15.42 9.76
CA ASP A 97 -2.87 15.43 8.36
C ASP A 97 -3.90 16.04 7.39
N GLY A 98 -5.12 16.28 7.87
CA GLY A 98 -6.21 16.91 7.13
C GLY A 98 -7.15 15.93 6.44
N VAL A 99 -6.99 14.62 6.63
CA VAL A 99 -7.99 13.60 6.28
C VAL A 99 -8.73 13.20 7.56
N GLY A 100 -10.06 13.15 7.51
CA GLY A 100 -10.83 12.74 8.68
C GLY A 100 -10.68 11.26 9.01
N ASP A 101 -10.75 10.93 10.29
CA ASP A 101 -10.53 9.57 10.83
C ASP A 101 -11.41 8.49 10.16
N ASN A 102 -12.58 8.83 9.59
CA ASN A 102 -13.44 7.85 8.92
C ASN A 102 -13.01 7.56 7.47
N ALA A 103 -12.33 8.49 6.81
CA ALA A 103 -11.80 8.36 5.46
C ALA A 103 -10.33 7.95 5.44
N ASP A 104 -9.61 8.14 6.54
CA ASP A 104 -8.20 7.82 6.68
C ASP A 104 -7.99 6.31 6.96
N ALA A 105 -7.17 5.66 6.12
CA ALA A 105 -6.78 4.27 6.33
C ALA A 105 -5.83 4.09 7.54
N PHE A 106 -5.07 5.13 7.90
CA PHE A 106 -4.16 5.14 9.05
C PHE A 106 -4.34 6.39 9.93
N PRO A 107 -5.45 6.49 10.71
CA PRO A 107 -5.81 7.67 11.54
C PRO A 107 -4.83 8.07 12.66
N SER A 108 -3.63 7.51 12.70
CA SER A 108 -2.63 7.82 13.71
C SER A 108 -1.23 8.00 13.12
N ASP A 109 -1.09 7.97 11.79
CA ASP A 109 0.14 8.26 11.07
C ASP A 109 -0.10 9.31 9.98
N ALA A 110 0.20 10.56 10.34
CA ALA A 110 0.04 11.73 9.46
C ALA A 110 0.84 11.71 8.14
N ASN A 111 1.58 10.63 7.85
CA ASN A 111 2.27 10.42 6.58
C ASN A 111 1.56 9.40 5.69
N GLU A 112 0.48 8.76 6.12
CA GLU A 112 -0.20 7.69 5.39
C GLU A 112 -1.72 7.87 5.49
N THR A 113 -2.37 8.24 4.37
CA THR A 113 -3.83 8.43 4.35
C THR A 113 -4.58 7.34 3.59
N LEU A 114 -3.87 6.60 2.73
CA LEU A 114 -4.43 5.69 1.74
C LEU A 114 -3.76 4.32 1.83
N ASP A 115 -4.57 3.29 1.64
CA ASP A 115 -4.18 1.89 1.49
C ASP A 115 -4.96 1.34 0.28
N SER A 116 -4.39 1.54 -0.90
CA SER A 116 -5.10 1.39 -2.18
C SER A 116 -5.44 -0.06 -2.51
N ASP A 117 -4.71 -1.04 -1.99
CA ASP A 117 -4.96 -2.47 -2.19
C ASP A 117 -5.36 -3.25 -0.93
N MET A 118 -5.40 -2.57 0.22
CA MET A 118 -5.88 -3.07 1.51
C MET A 118 -4.98 -4.15 2.13
N ASP A 119 -3.67 -4.04 1.93
CA ASP A 119 -2.70 -4.97 2.52
C ASP A 119 -2.16 -4.54 3.88
N GLY A 120 -2.46 -3.30 4.29
CA GLY A 120 -2.10 -2.71 5.57
C GLY A 120 -0.78 -1.94 5.57
N VAL A 121 -0.14 -1.73 4.42
CA VAL A 121 0.95 -0.77 4.24
C VAL A 121 0.40 0.46 3.51
N GLY A 122 0.71 1.65 4.02
CA GLY A 122 0.21 2.88 3.39
C GLY A 122 0.88 3.16 2.05
N ASP A 123 0.14 3.76 1.12
CA ASP A 123 0.56 4.04 -0.24
C ASP A 123 1.90 4.80 -0.34
N ASN A 124 2.31 5.59 0.67
CA ASN A 124 3.60 6.29 0.64
C ASN A 124 4.78 5.41 1.09
N ALA A 125 4.52 4.36 1.87
CA ALA A 125 5.51 3.38 2.33
C ALA A 125 5.57 2.13 1.44
N ASP A 126 4.51 1.87 0.68
CA ASP A 126 4.38 0.71 -0.19
C ASP A 126 5.11 0.92 -1.54
N ALA A 127 6.00 -0.01 -1.88
CA ALA A 127 6.66 -0.04 -3.19
C ALA A 127 5.70 -0.42 -4.34
N PHE A 128 4.61 -1.14 -4.03
CA PHE A 128 3.58 -1.58 -4.99
C PHE A 128 2.15 -1.29 -4.48
N PRO A 129 1.72 -0.01 -4.41
CA PRO A 129 0.43 0.42 -3.80
C PRO A 129 -0.86 -0.14 -4.43
N THR A 130 -0.79 -1.06 -5.37
CA THR A 130 -1.95 -1.65 -6.05
C THR A 130 -1.89 -3.17 -6.13
N ASP A 131 -0.87 -3.79 -5.54
CA ASP A 131 -0.70 -5.24 -5.45
C ASP A 131 -0.52 -5.68 -4.00
N ALA A 132 -1.64 -6.08 -3.38
CA ALA A 132 -1.70 -6.52 -1.99
C ALA A 132 -0.83 -7.75 -1.62
N ASN A 133 -0.07 -8.30 -2.57
CA ASN A 133 0.89 -9.38 -2.33
C ASN A 133 2.35 -8.88 -2.31
N GLU A 134 2.61 -7.61 -2.58
CA GLU A 134 3.96 -7.05 -2.65
C GLU A 134 4.01 -5.69 -1.96
N THR A 135 4.91 -5.53 -0.98
CA THR A 135 5.06 -4.26 -0.22
C THR A 135 6.46 -3.67 -0.29
N LEU A 136 7.44 -4.50 -0.64
CA LEU A 136 8.86 -4.18 -0.57
C LEU A 136 9.52 -4.48 -1.91
N ASP A 137 10.44 -3.62 -2.29
CA ASP A 137 11.37 -3.78 -3.41
C ASP A 137 12.76 -3.44 -2.87
N SER A 138 13.41 -4.45 -2.28
CA SER A 138 14.61 -4.26 -1.47
C SER A 138 15.84 -3.83 -2.28
N ASP A 139 15.90 -4.15 -3.57
CA ASP A 139 16.99 -3.76 -4.47
C ASP A 139 16.61 -2.79 -5.59
N MET A 140 15.34 -2.40 -5.66
CA MET A 140 14.80 -1.39 -6.57
C MET A 140 14.84 -1.80 -8.04
N ASP A 141 14.64 -3.09 -8.34
CA ASP A 141 14.58 -3.61 -9.70
C ASP A 141 13.17 -3.64 -10.30
N GLY A 142 12.15 -3.40 -9.47
CA GLY A 142 10.75 -3.35 -9.84
C GLY A 142 10.00 -4.68 -9.75
N VAL A 143 10.62 -5.73 -9.21
CA VAL A 143 9.96 -6.98 -8.81
C VAL A 143 9.86 -7.00 -7.29
N GLY A 144 8.66 -7.24 -6.76
CA GLY A 144 8.47 -7.25 -5.31
C GLY A 144 9.16 -8.44 -4.63
N ASP A 145 9.62 -8.21 -3.41
CA ASP A 145 10.41 -9.16 -2.61
C ASP A 145 9.73 -10.54 -2.46
N ASN A 146 8.40 -10.65 -2.56
CA ASN A 146 7.71 -11.94 -2.44
C ASN A 146 7.72 -12.75 -3.75
N SER A 147 7.87 -12.07 -4.90
CA SER A 147 7.95 -12.67 -6.23
C SER A 147 9.37 -12.75 -6.77
N ASP A 148 10.30 -12.02 -6.17
CA ASP A 148 11.71 -12.00 -6.54
C ASP A 148 12.48 -13.20 -5.95
N ALA A 149 13.12 -13.98 -6.82
CA ALA A 149 14.00 -15.07 -6.41
C ALA A 149 15.30 -14.58 -5.74
N PHE A 150 15.73 -13.34 -6.02
CA PHE A 150 16.92 -12.70 -5.47
C PHE A 150 16.65 -11.25 -4.97
N PRO A 151 15.87 -11.05 -3.88
CA PRO A 151 15.40 -9.73 -3.37
C PRO A 151 16.47 -8.69 -2.98
N ASN A 152 17.75 -8.98 -3.16
CA ASN A 152 18.84 -8.07 -2.80
C ASN A 152 19.85 -7.93 -3.97
N ASN A 153 19.48 -8.36 -5.17
CA ASN A 153 20.30 -8.32 -6.37
C ASN A 153 19.49 -7.80 -7.57
N SER A 154 19.53 -6.47 -7.77
CA SER A 154 18.80 -5.78 -8.84
C SER A 154 19.11 -6.19 -10.30
N MET A 155 20.02 -7.15 -10.49
CA MET A 155 20.36 -7.73 -11.79
C MET A 155 19.72 -9.09 -12.02
N GLU A 156 19.08 -9.70 -11.03
CA GLU A 156 18.47 -11.03 -11.10
C GLU A 156 17.14 -11.02 -10.37
N SER A 157 16.07 -11.40 -11.05
CA SER A 157 14.73 -11.47 -10.44
C SER A 157 14.06 -12.85 -10.54
N ALA A 158 14.63 -13.73 -11.37
CA ALA A 158 14.05 -15.02 -11.73
C ALA A 158 15.10 -16.13 -11.65
N ASP A 159 14.65 -17.31 -11.23
CA ASP A 159 15.39 -18.57 -11.17
C ASP A 159 14.44 -19.65 -11.70
N SER A 160 14.42 -19.81 -13.02
CA SER A 160 13.39 -20.54 -13.76
C SER A 160 13.44 -22.05 -13.51
N ASP A 161 14.60 -22.61 -13.18
CA ASP A 161 14.79 -24.04 -12.89
C ASP A 161 15.15 -24.35 -11.42
N MET A 162 15.28 -23.33 -10.58
CA MET A 162 15.49 -23.40 -9.14
C MET A 162 16.84 -23.98 -8.74
N ASP A 163 17.87 -23.70 -9.50
CA ASP A 163 19.23 -24.15 -9.24
C ASP A 163 20.06 -23.17 -8.38
N GLY A 164 19.54 -21.95 -8.20
CA GLY A 164 20.12 -20.88 -7.40
C GLY A 164 21.02 -19.91 -8.16
N ILE A 165 21.16 -20.04 -9.48
CA ILE A 165 21.73 -19.04 -10.38
C ILE A 165 20.58 -18.30 -11.05
N GLY A 166 20.65 -16.96 -11.08
CA GLY A 166 19.60 -16.17 -11.70
C GLY A 166 19.61 -16.30 -13.23
N ASP A 167 18.44 -16.23 -13.84
CA ASP A 167 18.22 -16.40 -15.29
C ASP A 167 19.13 -15.50 -16.16
N ASN A 168 19.58 -14.33 -15.67
CA ASN A 168 20.48 -13.45 -16.44
C ASN A 168 21.96 -13.87 -16.35
N ALA A 169 22.34 -14.61 -15.31
CA ALA A 169 23.68 -15.15 -15.10
C ALA A 169 23.82 -16.61 -15.57
N ASP A 170 22.70 -17.30 -15.75
CA ASP A 170 22.65 -18.70 -16.16
C ASP A 170 22.70 -18.85 -17.70
N ALA A 171 23.66 -19.64 -18.19
CA ALA A 171 23.74 -20.00 -19.60
C ALA A 171 22.60 -20.93 -20.05
N PHE A 172 22.00 -21.70 -19.12
CA PHE A 172 20.90 -22.63 -19.36
C PHE A 172 19.76 -22.46 -18.35
N PRO A 173 18.98 -21.36 -18.37
CA PRO A 173 17.95 -21.00 -17.36
C PRO A 173 16.77 -21.97 -17.18
N MET A 174 16.78 -23.12 -17.84
CA MET A 174 15.71 -24.12 -17.80
C MET A 174 16.25 -25.53 -17.51
N ASP A 175 17.54 -25.65 -17.22
CA ASP A 175 18.24 -26.89 -16.92
C ASP A 175 19.12 -26.74 -15.68
N ALA A 176 18.54 -27.05 -14.52
CA ALA A 176 19.20 -26.97 -13.21
C ALA A 176 20.46 -27.85 -13.06
N SER A 177 20.86 -28.59 -14.09
CA SER A 177 22.11 -29.34 -14.11
C SER A 177 23.25 -28.64 -14.86
N GLU A 178 23.00 -27.54 -15.55
CA GLU A 178 23.98 -26.78 -16.33
C GLU A 178 23.86 -25.28 -16.08
N THR A 179 24.95 -24.61 -15.76
CA THR A 179 24.94 -23.14 -15.49
C THR A 179 25.97 -22.35 -16.27
N VAL A 180 26.97 -23.04 -16.83
CA VAL A 180 28.13 -22.44 -17.48
C VAL A 180 28.31 -23.11 -18.83
N ASP A 181 28.56 -22.29 -19.84
CA ASP A 181 28.99 -22.68 -21.19
C ASP A 181 30.29 -21.90 -21.48
N SER A 182 31.40 -22.51 -21.11
CA SER A 182 32.70 -21.83 -21.05
C SER A 182 33.25 -21.47 -22.42
N ASP A 183 32.88 -22.19 -23.48
CA ASP A 183 33.33 -21.94 -24.85
C ASP A 183 32.21 -21.50 -25.82
N GLN A 184 30.96 -21.46 -25.34
CA GLN A 184 29.76 -20.96 -26.03
C GLN A 184 29.34 -21.82 -27.24
N ASP A 185 29.47 -23.14 -27.13
CA ASP A 185 29.02 -24.07 -28.16
C ASP A 185 27.59 -24.60 -27.97
N GLY A 186 26.99 -24.29 -26.82
CA GLY A 186 25.62 -24.63 -26.47
C GLY A 186 25.45 -25.97 -25.73
N VAL A 187 26.54 -26.63 -25.33
CA VAL A 187 26.53 -27.73 -24.35
C VAL A 187 27.10 -27.22 -23.03
N GLY A 188 26.41 -27.49 -21.92
CA GLY A 188 26.88 -27.02 -20.62
C GLY A 188 28.13 -27.77 -20.16
N ASP A 189 28.98 -27.08 -19.40
CA ASP A 189 30.28 -27.58 -18.92
C ASP A 189 30.19 -28.94 -18.18
N ASN A 190 29.04 -29.31 -17.59
CA ASN A 190 28.89 -30.60 -16.91
C ASN A 190 28.56 -31.75 -17.88
N ALA A 191 27.98 -31.46 -19.04
CA ALA A 191 27.65 -32.41 -20.10
C ALA A 191 28.70 -32.44 -21.22
N ASP A 192 29.54 -31.41 -21.31
CA ASP A 192 30.58 -31.27 -22.33
C ASP A 192 31.87 -32.03 -21.95
N ALA A 193 32.30 -32.94 -22.84
CA ALA A 193 33.58 -33.63 -22.69
C ALA A 193 34.80 -32.70 -22.88
N PHE A 194 34.65 -31.58 -23.60
CA PHE A 194 35.69 -30.59 -23.84
C PHE A 194 35.20 -29.14 -23.59
N PRO A 195 34.94 -28.73 -22.33
CA PRO A 195 34.32 -27.43 -21.96
C PRO A 195 35.05 -26.14 -22.36
N MET A 196 36.17 -26.24 -23.07
CA MET A 196 36.98 -25.09 -23.49
C MET A 196 37.29 -25.14 -25.00
N ASP A 197 36.73 -26.10 -25.73
CA ASP A 197 36.87 -26.29 -27.16
C ASP A 197 35.51 -26.37 -27.84
N SER A 198 35.04 -25.22 -28.32
CA SER A 198 33.72 -25.06 -28.96
C SER A 198 33.52 -25.87 -30.25
N THR A 199 34.47 -26.72 -30.63
CA THR A 199 34.40 -27.60 -31.79
C THR A 199 34.23 -29.07 -31.43
N GLU A 200 34.26 -29.44 -30.15
CA GLU A 200 34.15 -30.82 -29.67
C GLU A 200 33.26 -30.88 -28.42
N THR A 201 32.20 -31.70 -28.44
CA THR A 201 31.30 -31.84 -27.27
C THR A 201 31.19 -33.26 -26.72
N MET A 202 31.65 -34.25 -27.51
CA MET A 202 31.51 -35.67 -27.20
C MET A 202 32.83 -36.38 -27.40
N ASP A 203 33.10 -37.35 -26.54
CA ASP A 203 34.20 -38.32 -26.62
C ASP A 203 33.56 -39.70 -26.38
N THR A 204 33.08 -40.32 -27.46
CA THR A 204 32.20 -41.49 -27.37
C THR A 204 32.92 -42.73 -26.82
N ASP A 205 34.23 -42.85 -27.02
CA ASP A 205 35.03 -43.98 -26.52
C ASP A 205 36.02 -43.64 -25.40
N GLU A 206 36.00 -42.39 -24.93
CA GLU A 206 36.77 -41.88 -23.80
C GLU A 206 38.28 -41.94 -24.01
N ASP A 207 38.75 -41.75 -25.25
CA ASP A 207 40.16 -41.82 -25.60
C ASP A 207 40.90 -40.46 -25.55
N GLY A 208 40.12 -39.37 -25.39
CA GLY A 208 40.60 -38.00 -25.25
C GLY A 208 40.69 -37.21 -26.55
N VAL A 209 40.25 -37.76 -27.68
CA VAL A 209 40.04 -37.01 -28.94
C VAL A 209 38.53 -36.87 -29.18
N GLY A 210 38.07 -35.64 -29.39
CA GLY A 210 36.64 -35.41 -29.61
C GLY A 210 36.13 -36.05 -30.90
N ASP A 211 34.86 -36.47 -30.89
CA ASP A 211 34.20 -37.18 -31.97
C ASP A 211 34.29 -36.47 -33.34
N ASN A 212 34.43 -35.12 -33.39
CA ASN A 212 34.56 -34.40 -34.67
C ASN A 212 36.00 -34.44 -35.22
N ALA A 213 37.01 -34.59 -34.37
CA ALA A 213 38.42 -34.73 -34.73
C ALA A 213 38.86 -36.19 -34.87
N ASP A 214 38.11 -37.13 -34.30
CA ASP A 214 38.40 -38.55 -34.32
C ASP A 214 37.91 -39.24 -35.62
N ALA A 215 38.84 -39.89 -36.32
CA ALA A 215 38.53 -40.71 -37.49
C ALA A 215 37.78 -42.02 -37.13
N PHE A 216 37.90 -42.50 -35.88
CA PHE A 216 37.25 -43.70 -35.37
C PHE A 216 36.58 -43.48 -33.99
N PRO A 217 35.48 -42.68 -33.90
CA PRO A 217 34.84 -42.26 -32.63
C PRO A 217 34.23 -43.35 -31.73
N ASN A 218 34.50 -44.62 -31.98
CA ASN A 218 34.01 -45.75 -31.17
C ASN A 218 35.11 -46.80 -30.93
N ASP A 219 36.36 -46.49 -31.31
CA ASP A 219 37.53 -47.35 -31.11
C ASP A 219 38.62 -46.56 -30.35
N PRO A 220 38.72 -46.73 -29.02
CA PRO A 220 39.63 -45.95 -28.18
C PRO A 220 41.11 -46.28 -28.40
N THR A 221 41.42 -47.07 -29.43
CA THR A 221 42.78 -47.45 -29.81
C THR A 221 43.21 -46.83 -31.14
N GLU A 222 42.33 -46.11 -31.85
CA GLU A 222 42.60 -45.52 -33.16
C GLU A 222 41.99 -44.13 -33.28
N THR A 223 42.80 -43.10 -33.59
CA THR A 223 42.28 -41.72 -33.74
C THR A 223 42.53 -41.08 -35.09
N LEU A 224 43.45 -41.64 -35.88
CA LEU A 224 43.94 -41.08 -37.14
C LEU A 224 43.82 -42.09 -38.28
N ASP A 225 43.38 -41.61 -39.43
CA ASP A 225 43.43 -42.31 -40.73
C ASP A 225 44.20 -41.42 -41.72
N SER A 226 45.54 -41.51 -41.66
CA SER A 226 46.42 -40.59 -42.40
C SER A 226 46.34 -40.78 -43.92
N ASP A 227 45.97 -41.96 -44.40
CA ASP A 227 45.88 -42.27 -45.83
C ASP A 227 44.44 -42.41 -46.37
N GLY A 228 43.44 -42.32 -45.49
CA GLY A 228 42.02 -42.29 -45.83
C GLY A 228 41.49 -43.65 -46.29
N ASP A 229 42.09 -44.75 -45.84
CA ASP A 229 41.77 -46.11 -46.27
C ASP A 229 40.74 -46.82 -45.36
N GLY A 230 40.38 -46.17 -44.24
CA GLY A 230 39.43 -46.68 -43.26
C GLY A 230 40.02 -47.67 -42.26
N ILE A 231 41.35 -47.80 -42.18
CA ILE A 231 42.08 -48.55 -41.14
C ILE A 231 42.91 -47.55 -40.35
N GLY A 232 42.78 -47.56 -39.02
CA GLY A 232 43.52 -46.64 -38.16
C GLY A 232 45.04 -46.81 -38.25
N ASP A 233 45.74 -45.69 -38.08
CA ASP A 233 47.20 -45.61 -38.17
C ASP A 233 47.90 -46.59 -37.19
N ASN A 234 47.34 -46.85 -35.99
CA ASN A 234 47.95 -47.80 -35.04
C ASN A 234 47.77 -49.25 -35.51
N ALA A 235 46.62 -49.60 -36.09
CA ALA A 235 46.33 -50.90 -36.67
C ALA A 235 47.19 -51.18 -37.90
N GLN A 236 47.39 -50.16 -38.75
CA GLN A 236 48.34 -50.24 -39.86
C GLN A 236 49.76 -50.47 -39.34
N ALA A 237 50.23 -49.68 -38.38
CA ALA A 237 51.56 -49.82 -37.78
C ALA A 237 51.79 -51.21 -37.16
N LEU A 238 50.78 -51.76 -36.48
CA LEU A 238 50.83 -53.11 -35.91
C LEU A 238 50.92 -54.19 -37.00
N ALA A 239 50.11 -54.08 -38.06
CA ALA A 239 50.11 -55.02 -39.17
C ALA A 239 51.41 -54.96 -40.01
N GLU A 240 52.10 -53.82 -40.03
CA GLU A 240 53.43 -53.69 -40.60
C GLU A 240 54.50 -54.34 -39.72
N ALA A 241 54.47 -54.11 -38.40
CA ALA A 241 55.40 -54.72 -37.46
C ALA A 241 55.35 -56.25 -37.45
N GLU A 242 54.15 -56.85 -37.54
CA GLU A 242 53.99 -58.32 -37.61
C GLU A 242 54.51 -58.95 -38.91
N LYS A 243 54.63 -58.17 -40.00
CA LYS A 243 55.21 -58.66 -41.27
C LYS A 243 56.74 -58.66 -41.25
N GLU A 244 57.36 -58.00 -40.27
CA GLU A 244 58.81 -57.90 -40.12
C GLU A 244 59.42 -58.92 -39.14
N GLU A 245 58.59 -59.71 -38.43
CA GLU A 245 59.00 -60.81 -37.54
C GLU A 245 59.00 -62.19 -38.23
#